data_AF-A0A167HPX0-F1
#
_entry.id   AF-A0A167HPX0-F1
#
_cell.length_a   1.000
_cell.length_b   1.000
_cell.length_c   1.000
_cell.angle_alpha   90.00
_cell.angle_beta   90.00
_cell.angle_gamma   90.00
#
_symmetry.space_group_name_H-M   'P 1'
#
loop_
_entity.id
_entity.type
_entity.pdbx_description
1 polymer ?
#
loop_
_entity_poly.entity_id
_entity_poly.type
_entity_poly.pdbx_seq_one_letter_code
_entity_poly.pdbx_strand_id
1 'polypeptide(L)'
;MKNKCVRKEFQIRFEDQAVQRNMNFDLAILDAYAKELKRLEYYLEGRAKKHQPNYYAQLRTILDIGLILAMTILYEIADINSFEPVQKFASHCRLVQCKT
;
A
#
# COMPACT_ATOMS: atom_id res chain seq x y z
N MET A 1 -2.63 -13.67 3.01
CA MET A 1 -1.97 -14.75 2.23
C MET A 1 -2.18 -14.52 0.74
N LYS A 2 -1.11 -14.32 -0.05
CA LYS A 2 -1.23 -13.95 -1.47
C LYS A 2 -1.75 -15.08 -2.37
N ASN A 3 -1.55 -16.35 -2.00
CA ASN A 3 -1.83 -17.50 -2.87
C ASN A 3 -3.31 -17.89 -2.88
N LYS A 4 -3.94 -17.92 -4.06
CA LYS A 4 -5.37 -18.29 -4.21
C LYS A 4 -5.63 -19.79 -4.03
N CYS A 5 -4.69 -20.67 -4.39
CA CYS A 5 -4.85 -22.12 -4.18
C CYS A 5 -4.98 -22.46 -2.71
N VAL A 6 -4.12 -21.88 -1.86
CA VAL A 6 -4.16 -22.12 -0.41
C VAL A 6 -5.48 -21.66 0.21
N ARG A 7 -6.10 -20.58 -0.32
CA ARG A 7 -7.42 -20.12 0.15
C ARG A 7 -8.55 -21.10 -0.17
N LYS A 8 -8.49 -21.80 -1.30
CA LYS A 8 -9.49 -22.81 -1.66
C LYS A 8 -9.44 -24.02 -0.74
N GLU A 9 -8.27 -24.39 -0.25
CA GLU A 9 -8.12 -25.51 0.68
C GLU A 9 -8.84 -25.26 2.01
N PHE A 10 -8.88 -24.00 2.48
CA PHE A 10 -9.58 -23.63 3.70
C PHE A 10 -11.12 -23.68 3.59
N GLN A 11 -11.67 -23.84 2.38
CA GLN A 11 -13.11 -23.93 2.16
C GLN A 11 -13.72 -25.30 2.51
N ILE A 12 -12.87 -26.31 2.72
CA ILE A 12 -13.27 -27.70 2.99
C ILE A 12 -12.44 -28.35 4.11
N ARG A 13 -11.69 -27.56 4.87
CA ARG A 13 -10.69 -28.08 5.83
C ARG A 13 -11.29 -28.42 7.19
N PHE A 14 -12.42 -27.82 7.57
CA PHE A 14 -12.95 -27.95 8.92
C PHE A 14 -14.22 -28.81 8.91
N GLU A 15 -14.24 -29.83 9.78
CA GLU A 15 -15.39 -30.73 9.95
C GLU A 15 -16.56 -30.04 10.66
N ASP A 16 -16.27 -29.11 11.57
CA ASP A 16 -17.27 -28.29 12.24
C ASP A 16 -17.89 -27.28 11.25
N GLN A 17 -19.20 -27.40 11.04
CA GLN A 17 -19.94 -26.57 10.09
C GLN A 17 -19.97 -25.08 10.46
N ALA A 18 -19.97 -24.74 11.75
CA ALA A 18 -19.96 -23.35 12.20
C ALA A 18 -18.58 -22.71 11.95
N VAL A 19 -17.50 -23.45 12.24
CA VAL A 19 -16.13 -23.03 11.95
C VAL A 19 -15.92 -22.86 10.43
N GLN A 20 -16.36 -23.83 9.64
CA GLN A 20 -16.24 -23.78 8.18
C GLN A 20 -17.01 -22.59 7.58
N ARG A 21 -18.19 -22.27 8.13
CA ARG A 21 -18.98 -21.12 7.71
C ARG A 21 -18.30 -19.79 8.03
N ASN A 22 -17.74 -19.63 9.23
CA ASN A 22 -16.99 -18.43 9.60
C ASN A 22 -15.75 -18.24 8.72
N MET A 23 -14.97 -19.30 8.49
CA MET A 23 -13.80 -19.24 7.60
C MET A 23 -14.17 -18.86 6.17
N ASN A 24 -15.27 -19.40 5.64
CA ASN A 24 -15.78 -19.04 4.31
C ASN A 24 -16.19 -17.57 4.24
N PHE A 25 -16.81 -17.03 5.29
CA PHE A 25 -17.17 -15.63 5.39
C PHE A 25 -15.93 -14.71 5.38
N ASP A 26 -14.93 -15.00 6.20
CA ASP A 26 -13.68 -14.23 6.25
C ASP A 26 -12.93 -14.25 4.91
N LEU A 27 -12.88 -15.41 4.25
CA LEU A 27 -12.29 -15.54 2.92
C LEU A 27 -13.03 -14.70 1.87
N ALA A 28 -14.37 -14.65 1.92
CA ALA A 28 -15.16 -13.83 1.02
C ALA A 28 -14.87 -12.34 1.21
N ILE A 29 -14.74 -11.88 2.46
CA ILE A 29 -14.34 -10.51 2.80
C ILE A 29 -12.93 -10.20 2.28
N LEU A 30 -11.97 -11.09 2.52
CA LEU A 30 -10.59 -10.92 2.06
C LEU A 30 -10.49 -10.83 0.53
N ASP A 31 -11.27 -11.62 -0.19
CA ASP A 31 -11.30 -11.60 -1.65
C ASP A 31 -11.95 -10.31 -2.18
N ALA A 32 -13.02 -9.84 -1.53
CA ALA A 32 -13.63 -8.55 -1.85
C ALA A 32 -12.65 -7.39 -1.63
N TYR A 33 -11.98 -7.33 -0.48
CA TYR A 33 -10.98 -6.30 -0.21
C TYR A 33 -9.80 -6.37 -1.18
N ALA A 34 -9.26 -7.56 -1.46
CA ALA A 34 -8.15 -7.69 -2.41
C ALA A 34 -8.51 -7.16 -3.81
N LYS A 35 -9.76 -7.36 -4.25
CA LYS A 35 -10.26 -6.84 -5.53
C LYS A 35 -10.38 -5.32 -5.52
N GLU A 36 -10.98 -4.75 -4.48
CA GLU A 36 -11.13 -3.30 -4.36
C GLU A 36 -9.78 -2.59 -4.19
N LEU A 37 -8.88 -3.16 -3.40
CA LEU A 37 -7.53 -2.61 -3.20
C LEU A 37 -6.78 -2.50 -4.53
N LYS A 38 -6.84 -3.53 -5.38
CA LYS A 38 -6.22 -3.49 -6.72
C LYS A 38 -6.84 -2.43 -7.63
N ARG A 39 -8.15 -2.18 -7.52
CA ARG A 39 -8.82 -1.11 -8.28
C ARG A 39 -8.38 0.27 -7.82
N LEU A 40 -8.28 0.47 -6.50
CA LEU A 40 -7.79 1.71 -5.90
C LEU A 40 -6.33 1.97 -6.27
N GLU A 41 -5.48 0.95 -6.21
CA GLU A 41 -4.09 1.01 -6.67
C GLU A 41 -4.01 1.50 -8.13
N TYR A 42 -4.76 0.86 -9.04
CA TYR A 42 -4.77 1.27 -10.45
C TYR A 42 -5.29 2.70 -10.64
N TYR A 43 -6.33 3.10 -9.91
CA TYR A 43 -6.88 4.45 -9.96
C TYR A 43 -5.87 5.50 -9.48
N LEU A 44 -5.22 5.27 -8.33
CA LEU A 44 -4.21 6.16 -7.76
C LEU A 44 -3.01 6.30 -8.69
N GLU A 45 -2.54 5.19 -9.25
CA GLU A 45 -1.45 5.20 -10.23
C GLU A 45 -1.81 6.04 -11.47
N GLY A 46 -3.02 5.86 -12.01
CA GLY A 46 -3.50 6.63 -13.15
C GLY A 46 -3.60 8.14 -12.85
N ARG A 47 -3.95 8.51 -11.62
CA ARG A 47 -3.98 9.92 -11.19
C ARG A 47 -2.58 10.48 -10.98
N ALA A 48 -1.68 9.74 -10.35
CA ALA A 48 -0.29 10.15 -10.15
C ALA A 48 0.42 10.43 -11.48
N LYS A 49 0.24 9.56 -12.47
CA LYS A 49 0.77 9.76 -13.84
C LYS A 49 0.26 11.04 -14.52
N LYS A 50 -0.94 11.53 -14.17
CA LYS A 50 -1.52 12.74 -14.75
C LYS A 50 -1.11 14.01 -14.02
N HIS A 51 -1.14 13.99 -12.69
CA HIS A 51 -0.88 15.18 -11.86
C HIS A 51 0.60 15.49 -11.70
N GLN A 52 1.44 14.46 -11.58
CA GLN A 52 2.87 14.62 -11.30
C GLN A 52 3.71 13.59 -12.06
N PRO A 53 3.70 13.63 -13.42
CA PRO A 53 4.37 12.63 -14.25
C PRO A 53 5.89 12.55 -14.00
N ASN A 54 6.55 13.69 -13.79
CA ASN A 54 8.00 13.76 -13.59
C ASN A 54 8.43 13.11 -12.26
N TYR A 55 7.79 13.49 -11.15
CA TYR A 55 8.08 12.92 -9.84
C TYR A 55 7.73 11.43 -9.77
N TYR A 56 6.61 11.03 -10.37
CA TYR A 56 6.26 9.60 -10.44
C TYR A 56 7.30 8.81 -11.27
N ALA A 57 7.73 9.32 -12.42
CA ALA A 57 8.76 8.67 -13.23
C ALA A 57 10.10 8.52 -12.48
N GLN A 58 10.51 9.54 -11.71
CA GLN A 58 11.70 9.48 -10.87
C GLN A 58 11.58 8.40 -9.79
N LEU A 59 10.47 8.36 -9.05
CA LEU A 59 10.23 7.34 -8.03
C LEU A 59 10.25 5.92 -8.61
N ARG A 60 9.77 5.74 -9.85
CA ARG A 60 9.79 4.44 -10.54
C ARG A 60 11.17 3.95 -10.97
N THR A 61 12.22 4.78 -10.86
CA THR A 61 13.62 4.34 -11.09
C THR A 61 14.20 3.60 -9.88
N ILE A 62 13.60 3.76 -8.69
CA ILE A 62 14.01 3.07 -7.48
C ILE A 62 13.54 1.61 -7.56
N LEU A 63 14.49 0.69 -7.47
CA LEU A 63 14.21 -0.74 -7.48
C LEU A 63 13.29 -1.12 -6.31
N ASP A 64 12.27 -1.92 -6.58
CA ASP A 64 11.34 -2.46 -5.57
C ASP A 64 10.63 -1.46 -4.67
N ILE A 65 10.55 -0.18 -5.04
CA ILE A 65 9.78 0.83 -4.27
C ILE A 65 8.31 0.43 -4.08
N GLY A 66 7.72 -0.27 -5.05
CA GLY A 66 6.30 -0.61 -5.03
C GLY A 66 5.38 0.60 -5.18
N LEU A 67 4.10 0.35 -5.45
CA LEU A 67 3.13 1.43 -5.70
C LEU A 67 2.82 2.21 -4.42
N ILE A 68 2.59 1.51 -3.30
CA ILE A 68 2.17 2.13 -2.04
C ILE A 68 3.22 3.14 -1.56
N LEU A 69 4.50 2.74 -1.44
CA LEU A 69 5.54 3.64 -0.97
C LEU A 69 5.78 4.82 -1.94
N ALA A 70 5.70 4.58 -3.25
CA ALA A 70 5.79 5.65 -4.24
C ALA A 70 4.64 6.66 -4.08
N MET A 71 3.39 6.19 -3.88
CA MET A 71 2.25 7.09 -3.61
C MET A 71 2.41 7.83 -2.29
N THR A 72 2.87 7.16 -1.23
CA THR A 72 3.14 7.78 0.07
C THR A 72 4.13 8.93 -0.08
N ILE A 73 5.28 8.70 -0.70
CA ILE A 73 6.28 9.76 -0.90
C ILE A 73 5.72 10.90 -1.75
N LEU A 74 5.02 10.59 -2.84
CA LEU A 74 4.46 11.58 -3.77
C LEU A 74 3.43 12.51 -3.07
N TYR A 75 2.54 11.95 -2.25
CA TYR A 75 1.45 12.71 -1.63
C TYR A 75 1.75 13.24 -0.23
N GLU A 76 2.63 12.59 0.53
CA GLU A 76 2.99 13.01 1.89
C GLU A 76 4.01 14.14 1.87
N ILE A 77 4.98 14.10 0.94
CA ILE A 77 5.94 15.19 0.79
C ILE A 77 5.30 16.33 0.00
N ALA A 78 4.65 16.03 -1.14
CA ALA A 78 4.02 16.94 -2.09
C ALA A 78 4.92 18.11 -2.56
N ASP A 79 5.21 19.08 -1.69
CA ASP A 79 6.19 20.14 -1.86
C ASP A 79 7.16 20.16 -0.67
N ILE A 80 8.45 19.92 -0.95
CA ILE A 80 9.53 19.93 0.04
C ILE A 80 9.69 21.28 0.74
N ASN A 81 9.28 22.38 0.10
CA ASN A 81 9.34 23.72 0.69
C ASN A 81 8.29 23.90 1.80
N SER A 82 7.29 23.01 1.90
CA SER A 82 6.35 22.99 3.04
C SER A 82 7.04 22.69 4.38
N PHE A 83 8.28 22.19 4.34
CA PHE A 83 9.09 21.81 5.50
C PHE A 83 10.22 22.82 5.74
N GLU A 84 9.90 24.07 6.07
CA GLU A 84 10.91 25.04 6.49
C GLU A 84 11.16 25.00 8.02
N PRO A 85 12.42 24.89 8.48
CA PRO A 85 13.69 24.68 7.76
C PRO A 85 13.98 23.21 7.39
N VAL A 86 14.97 22.95 6.51
CA VAL A 86 15.43 21.62 6.01
C VAL A 86 15.58 20.56 7.11
N GLN A 87 15.96 20.98 8.33
CA GLN A 87 16.06 20.10 9.49
C GLN A 87 14.73 19.44 9.88
N LYS A 88 13.60 20.13 9.70
CA LYS A 88 12.26 19.58 9.95
C LYS A 88 11.91 18.49 8.95
N PHE A 89 12.31 18.62 7.69
CA PHE A 89 12.13 17.56 6.70
C PHE A 89 12.92 16.31 7.09
N ALA A 90 14.21 16.45 7.42
CA ALA A 90 15.04 15.33 7.82
C ALA A 90 14.54 14.66 9.13
N SER A 91 14.03 15.46 10.07
CA SER A 91 13.37 14.96 11.28
C SER A 91 12.05 14.23 10.97
N HIS A 92 11.23 14.75 10.05
CA HIS A 92 9.96 14.15 9.63
C HIS A 92 10.19 12.77 8.99
N CYS A 93 11.21 12.67 8.14
CA CYS A 93 11.67 11.39 7.58
C CYS A 93 12.41 10.49 8.59
N ARG A 94 12.59 10.95 9.85
CA ARG A 94 13.30 10.25 10.93
C ARG A 94 14.76 9.90 10.59
N LEU A 95 15.40 10.71 9.77
CA LEU A 95 16.79 10.50 9.30
C LEU A 95 17.84 11.11 10.22
N VAL A 96 17.43 11.92 11.19
CA VAL A 96 18.30 12.54 12.19
C VAL A 96 17.66 12.45 13.56
N GLN A 97 18.46 12.06 14.54
CA GLN A 97 18.11 12.20 15.95
C GLN A 97 18.56 13.58 16.41
N CYS A 98 17.72 14.28 17.19
CA CYS A 98 18.16 15.48 17.89
C CYS A 98 19.37 15.10 18.74
N LYS A 99 20.47 15.85 18.62
CA LYS A 99 21.57 15.76 19.58
C LYS A 99 21.01 16.20 20.93
N THR A 100 20.78 15.24 21.81
CA THR A 100 20.65 15.47 23.25
C THR A 100 21.96 15.96 23.83
#